data_AF-A0A842VMC8-F1
#
_entry.id   AF-A0A842VMC8-F1
#
_cell.length_a   1.000
_cell.length_b   1.000
_cell.length_c   1.000
_cell.angle_alpha   90.00
_cell.angle_beta   90.00
_cell.angle_gamma   90.00
#
_symmetry.space_group_name_H-M   'P 1'
#
loop_
_entity.id
_entity.type
_entity.pdbx_description
1 polymer ?
#
loop_
_entity_poly.entity_id
_entity_poly.type
_entity_poly.pdbx_seq_one_letter_code
_entity_poly.pdbx_strand_id
1 'polypeptide(L)' 'MPLKYNYCPHCNERISFRIEMADIDSSRYPAPVYIKCSLCGKTSTFYVDSRLRVSYKELEKKPGAIKTIETFN' A
#
# COMPACT_ATOMS: atom_id res chain seq x y z
N MET A 1 -14.47 -5.39 -3.72
CA MET A 1 -13.25 -4.79 -3.16
C MET A 1 -13.57 -3.91 -1.96
N PRO A 2 -13.12 -4.25 -0.74
CA PRO A 2 -13.24 -3.33 0.40
C PRO A 2 -12.30 -2.14 0.21
N LEU A 3 -12.84 -0.93 0.38
CA LEU A 3 -12.04 0.29 0.43
C LEU A 3 -11.23 0.29 1.74
N LYS A 4 -9.92 0.51 1.64
CA LYS A 4 -9.01 0.61 2.77
C LYS A 4 -8.60 2.06 2.97
N TYR A 5 -8.32 2.42 4.22
CA TYR A 5 -7.87 3.75 4.61
C TYR A 5 -6.55 3.65 5.35
N ASN A 6 -5.63 4.58 5.07
CA ASN A 6 -4.41 4.77 5.83
C ASN A 6 -3.96 6.25 5.72
N TYR A 7 -2.80 6.56 6.27
CA TYR A 7 -2.14 7.86 6.13
C TYR A 7 -0.90 7.74 5.27
N CYS A 8 -0.74 8.66 4.32
CA CYS A 8 0.47 8.78 3.53
C CYS A 8 1.67 9.06 4.47
N PRO A 9 2.75 8.27 4.44
CA PRO A 9 3.89 8.50 5.32
C PRO A 9 4.70 9.76 4.95
N HIS A 10 4.45 10.37 3.79
CA HIS A 10 5.17 11.57 3.33
C HIS A 10 4.50 12.89 3.67
N CYS A 11 3.18 13.00 3.50
CA CYS A 11 2.43 14.23 3.77
C CYS A 11 1.45 14.10 4.94
N ASN A 12 1.37 12.92 5.56
CA ASN A 12 0.46 12.60 6.66
C ASN A 12 -1.03 12.79 6.35
N GLU A 13 -1.38 12.97 5.08
CA GLU A 13 -2.77 13.06 4.62
C GLU A 13 -3.43 11.70 4.57
N ARG A 14 -4.75 11.69 4.80
CA ARG A 14 -5.55 10.47 4.68
C ARG A 14 -5.60 10.04 3.22
N ILE A 15 -5.32 8.76 2.98
CA ILE A 15 -5.40 8.13 1.67
C ILE A 15 -6.37 6.96 1.71
N SER A 16 -7.09 6.78 0.61
CA SER A 16 -8.01 5.65 0.41
C SER A 16 -7.52 4.82 -0.77
N PHE A 17 -7.55 3.49 -0.69
CA PHE A 17 -7.13 2.63 -1.79
C PHE A 17 -7.86 1.29 -1.78
N ARG A 18 -7.87 0.62 -2.92
CA ARG A 18 -8.40 -0.75 -3.07
C ARG A 18 -7.24 -1.70 -3.29
N ILE A 19 -7.27 -2.81 -2.56
CA ILE A 19 -6.27 -3.87 -2.65
C ILE A 19 -6.97 -5.22 -2.65
N GLU A 20 -6.49 -6.13 -3.49
CA GLU A 20 -6.94 -7.51 -3.57
C GLU A 20 -5.80 -8.51 -3.37
N MET A 21 -6.14 -9.78 -3.20
CA MET A 21 -5.14 -10.85 -3.12
C MET A 21 -4.27 -10.95 -4.38
N ALA A 22 -4.83 -10.66 -5.56
CA ALA A 22 -4.09 -10.65 -6.82
C ALA A 22 -3.02 -9.53 -6.90
N ASP A 23 -3.09 -8.55 -6.00
CA ASP A 23 -2.21 -7.38 -5.99
C ASP A 23 -0.97 -7.58 -5.14
N ILE A 24 -0.92 -8.68 -4.39
CA ILE A 24 0.12 -9.00 -3.42
C ILE A 24 0.74 -10.35 -3.73
N ASP A 25 2.02 -10.50 -3.38
CA ASP A 25 2.65 -11.81 -3.41
C ASP A 25 2.24 -12.60 -2.16
N SER A 26 1.24 -13.47 -2.31
CA SER A 26 0.71 -14.30 -1.23
C SER A 26 1.68 -15.40 -0.76
N SER A 27 2.81 -15.61 -1.44
CA SER A 27 3.84 -16.56 -1.01
C SER A 27 4.67 -16.05 0.17
N ARG A 28 4.61 -14.74 0.47
CA ARG A 28 5.45 -14.10 1.49
C ARG A 28 4.66 -13.05 2.28
N TYR A 29 4.68 -13.18 3.61
CA TYR A 29 4.06 -12.22 4.52
C TYR A 29 5.08 -11.65 5.52
N PRO A 30 4.96 -10.36 5.88
CA PRO A 30 4.00 -9.41 5.33
C PRO A 30 4.38 -9.02 3.89
N ALA A 31 3.39 -8.99 3.00
CA ALA A 31 3.59 -8.80 1.57
C ALA A 31 3.78 -7.30 1.27
N PRO A 32 4.87 -6.90 0.61
CA PRO A 32 5.06 -5.50 0.22
C PRO A 32 4.10 -5.11 -0.91
N VAL A 33 3.60 -3.87 -0.85
CA VAL A 33 2.66 -3.27 -1.79
C VAL A 33 3.09 -1.84 -2.01
N TYR A 34 3.24 -1.42 -3.26
CA TYR A 34 3.51 -0.01 -3.54
C TYR A 34 2.20 0.76 -3.56
N ILE A 35 2.13 1.83 -2.77
CA ILE A 35 1.00 2.76 -2.78
C ILE A 35 1.52 4.13 -3.16
N LYS A 36 0.95 4.70 -4.22
CA LYS A 36 1.25 6.05 -4.69
C LYS A 36 0.15 7.00 -4.21
N CYS A 37 0.55 7.97 -3.42
CA CYS A 37 -0.35 9.01 -2.92
C CYS A 37 -0.72 9.97 -4.05
N SER A 38 -2.01 10.15 -4.27
CA SER A 38 -2.58 11.08 -5.26
C SER A 38 -2.38 12.56 -4.88
N LEU A 39 -2.16 12.88 -3.60
CA LEU A 39 -1.91 14.27 -3.14
C LEU A 39 -0.46 14.70 -3.37
N CYS A 40 0.50 13.96 -2.81
CA CYS A 40 1.90 14.35 -2.87
C CYS A 40 2.67 13.68 -4.03
N GLY A 41 2.03 12.79 -4.79
CA GLY A 41 2.62 12.07 -5.92
C GLY A 41 3.68 11.02 -5.55
N LYS A 42 4.01 10.88 -4.26
CA LYS A 42 5.07 10.01 -3.78
C LYS A 42 4.57 8.58 -3.60
N THR A 43 5.43 7.64 -3.93
CA THR A 43 5.22 6.20 -3.72
C THR A 43 5.85 5.77 -2.41
N SER A 44 5.21 4.85 -1.70
CA SER A 44 5.70 4.25 -0.46
C SER A 44 5.40 2.76 -0.45
N THR A 45 6.16 2.00 0.33
CA THR A 45 5.91 0.56 0.49
C THR A 45 5.04 0.34 1.71
N PHE A 46 3.94 -0.36 1.52
CA PHE A 46 3.04 -0.80 2.57
C PHE A 46 3.12 -2.31 2.68
N TYR A 47 3.24 -2.81 3.89
CA TYR A 47 3.33 -4.23 4.16
C TYR A 47 1.97 -4.72 4.65
N VAL A 48 1.40 -5.72 3.97
CA VAL A 48 0.08 -6.26 4.31
C VAL A 48 0.14 -7.71 4.76
N ASP A 49 -0.73 -8.09 5.69
CA ASP A 49 -0.87 -9.47 6.13
C ASP A 49 -1.80 -10.30 5.20
N SER A 50 -1.99 -11.58 5.55
CA SER A 50 -2.89 -12.50 4.82
C SER A 50 -4.36 -12.08 4.82
N ARG A 51 -4.74 -11.09 5.64
CA ARG A 51 -6.09 -10.50 5.69
C ARG A 51 -6.14 -9.11 5.04
N LEU A 52 -5.11 -8.71 4.28
CA LEU A 52 -4.98 -7.38 3.66
C LEU A 52 -5.07 -6.24 4.68
N ARG A 53 -4.54 -6.45 5.89
CA ARG A 53 -4.37 -5.39 6.88
C ARG A 53 -2.96 -4.85 6.75
N VAL A 54 -2.82 -3.53 6.70
CA VAL A 54 -1.51 -2.89 6.70
C VAL A 54 -0.87 -3.11 8.06
N SER A 55 0.29 -3.77 8.08
CA SER A 55 1.09 -4.03 9.28
C SER A 55 2.05 -2.88 9.56
N TYR A 56 2.76 -2.39 8.55
CA TYR A 56 3.66 -1.22 8.66
C TYR A 56 3.94 -0.61 7.26
N LYS A 57 4.65 0.51 7.24
CA LYS A 57 4.93 1.28 6.02
C LYS A 57 6.35 1.85 6.02
N GLU A 58 6.93 1.97 4.84
CA GLU A 58 8.24 2.57 4.59
C GLU A 58 8.15 3.65 3.52
N LEU A 59 8.98 4.68 3.65
CA LEU A 59 9.00 5.84 2.74
C LEU A 59 9.50 5.48 1.35
N GLU A 60 10.37 4.47 1.26
CA GLU A 60 11.03 4.05 0.03
C GLU A 60 10.32 2.89 -0.65
N LYS A 61 10.64 2.68 -1.93
CA LYS A 61 10.18 1.54 -2.72
C LYS A 61 11.09 0.33 -2.41
N LYS A 62 10.59 -0.68 -1.68
CA LYS A 62 11.34 -1.92 -1.39
C LYS A 62 10.94 -3.04 -2.34
N PRO A 63 11.90 -3.88 -2.79
CA PRO A 63 11.61 -4.96 -3.73
C PRO A 63 10.57 -5.95 -3.19
N GLY A 64 9.80 -6.55 -4.10
CA GLY A 64 8.89 -7.65 -3.81
C GLY A 64 7.40 -7.35 -4.04
N ALA A 65 7.00 -6.08 -4.20
CA ALA A 65 5.62 -5.77 -4.54
C ALA A 65 5.34 -6.03 -6.02
N ILE A 66 4.18 -6.61 -6.32
CA ILE A 66 3.78 -6.98 -7.68
C ILE A 66 3.34 -5.75 -8.48
N LYS A 67 2.64 -4.80 -7.84
CA LYS A 67 2.09 -3.63 -8.51
C LYS A 67 2.12 -2.37 -7.66
N THR A 68 1.92 -1.23 -8.32
CA THR A 68 1.67 0.06 -7.68
C THR A 68 0.18 0.36 -7.69
N ILE A 69 -0.37 0.63 -6.51
CA ILE A 69 -1.77 1.01 -6.29
C ILE A 69 -1.84 2.51 -6.16
N GLU A 70 -2.67 3.15 -6.98
CA GLU A 70 -2.95 4.58 -6.82
C GLU A 70 -4.08 4.79 -5.81
N THR A 71 -3.93 5.83 -4.98
CA THR A 71 -4.94 6.20 -3.99
C THR A 71 -6.04 7.05 -4.59
N PHE A 72 -7.24 6.94 -4.04
CA PHE A 72 -8.35 7.86 -4.25
C PHE A 72 -8.33 8.91 -3.12
N ASN A 73 -8.51 10.18 -3.47
CA ASN A 73 -8.90 11.23 -2.50
C ASN A 73 -10.39 11.48 -2.61
#